data_AF-A0A843CVF8-F1
#
_entry.id   AF-A0A843CVF8-F1
#
_cell.length_a   1.000
_cell.length_b   1.000
_cell.length_c   1.000
_cell.angle_alpha   90.00
_cell.angle_beta   90.00
_cell.angle_gamma   90.00
#
_symmetry.space_group_name_H-M   'P 1'
#
loop_
_entity.id
_entity.type
_entity.pdbx_description
1 polymer ?
#
loop_
_entity_poly.entity_id
_entity_poly.type
_entity_poly.pdbx_seq_one_letter_code
_entity_poly.pdbx_strand_id
1 'polypeptide(L)'
;MSFFEEPKNAGLAIIIVGILQIIGGIIAIILGAMQYELSEDQVYTIGAAVSGIGTVICGFLFFAFGKKVRSGAISAKIDILAQFVRVVGVITIIGGVFSAIGGIVDGVDLGSEIVSAIISIILGLIILWIAGKINDGKQTTGDKIIWILLLVIFVIEIILAILLIISIIGIIIGICNLIIYVFMLMLLLSSDVKAEMGM
;
A
#
# COMPACT_ATOMS: atom_id res chain seq x y z
N MET A 1 15.26 -17.96 13.98
CA MET A 1 14.81 -16.74 13.28
C MET A 1 13.46 -16.36 13.82
N SER A 2 13.24 -15.09 14.12
CA SER A 2 11.94 -14.61 14.59
C SER A 2 10.90 -14.75 13.47
N PHE A 3 9.64 -15.04 13.81
CA PHE A 3 8.53 -15.11 12.85
C PHE A 3 8.48 -13.89 11.92
N PHE A 4 8.77 -12.73 12.50
CA PHE A 4 8.73 -11.45 11.82
C PHE A 4 9.93 -11.21 10.91
N GLU A 5 11.06 -11.93 11.05
CA GLU A 5 12.25 -11.76 10.20
C GLU A 5 12.22 -12.61 8.92
N GLU A 6 11.29 -13.56 8.83
CA GLU A 6 11.20 -14.51 7.72
C GLU A 6 10.46 -13.89 6.52
N PRO A 7 11.14 -13.64 5.38
CA PRO A 7 10.52 -13.01 4.20
C PRO A 7 9.31 -13.79 3.67
N LYS A 8 9.28 -15.11 3.85
CA LYS A 8 8.14 -15.95 3.44
C LYS A 8 6.85 -15.63 4.19
N ASN A 9 6.96 -15.23 5.46
CA ASN A 9 5.80 -14.86 6.30
C ASN A 9 5.27 -13.49 5.89
N ALA A 10 6.16 -12.52 5.71
CA ALA A 10 5.79 -11.21 5.19
C ALA A 10 5.20 -11.28 3.78
N GLY A 11 5.83 -12.05 2.87
CA GLY A 11 5.31 -12.29 1.53
C GLY A 11 3.93 -12.94 1.52
N LEU A 12 3.64 -13.84 2.48
CA LEU A 12 2.30 -14.41 2.66
C LEU A 12 1.28 -13.35 3.11
N ALA A 13 1.63 -12.53 4.09
CA ALA A 13 0.76 -11.46 4.57
C ALA A 13 0.43 -10.47 3.43
N ILE A 14 1.42 -10.10 2.62
CA ILE A 14 1.23 -9.25 1.44
C ILE A 14 0.28 -9.91 0.42
N ILE A 15 0.45 -11.21 0.16
CA ILE A 15 -0.44 -11.97 -0.73
C ILE A 15 -1.88 -11.93 -0.21
N ILE A 16 -2.08 -12.15 1.10
CA ILE A 16 -3.40 -12.11 1.72
C ILE A 16 -4.02 -10.71 1.58
N VAL A 17 -3.28 -9.64 1.86
CA VAL A 17 -3.75 -8.26 1.64
C VAL A 17 -4.15 -8.04 0.18
N GLY A 18 -3.34 -8.50 -0.78
CA GLY A 18 -3.66 -8.41 -2.20
C GLY A 18 -4.96 -9.14 -2.57
N ILE A 19 -5.16 -10.36 -2.07
CA ILE A 19 -6.40 -11.13 -2.28
C ILE A 19 -7.60 -10.41 -1.68
N LEU A 20 -7.49 -9.91 -0.45
CA LEU A 20 -8.58 -9.20 0.22
C LEU A 20 -8.95 -7.90 -0.53
N GLN A 21 -7.97 -7.18 -1.07
CA GLN A 21 -8.24 -6.02 -1.93
C GLN A 21 -8.92 -6.41 -3.23
N ILE A 22 -8.51 -7.50 -3.89
CA ILE A 22 -9.17 -7.99 -5.11
C ILE A 22 -10.64 -8.33 -4.81
N ILE A 23 -10.90 -9.08 -3.74
CA ILE A 23 -12.27 -9.44 -3.33
C ILE A 23 -13.08 -8.18 -3.00
N GLY A 24 -12.53 -7.27 -2.19
CA GLY A 24 -13.19 -6.02 -1.82
C GLY A 24 -13.51 -5.14 -3.03
N GLY A 25 -12.59 -5.04 -3.99
CA GLY A 25 -12.80 -4.31 -5.24
C GLY A 25 -13.87 -4.95 -6.12
N ILE A 26 -13.92 -6.28 -6.23
CA ILE A 26 -14.99 -6.99 -6.95
C ILE A 26 -16.35 -6.73 -6.30
N ILE A 27 -16.43 -6.80 -4.97
CA ILE A 27 -17.67 -6.49 -4.24
C ILE A 27 -18.10 -5.04 -4.52
N ALA A 28 -17.18 -4.07 -4.45
CA ALA A 28 -17.49 -2.67 -4.75
C ALA A 28 -17.98 -2.46 -6.20
N ILE A 29 -17.39 -3.17 -7.17
CA ILE A 29 -17.84 -3.15 -8.57
C ILE A 29 -19.28 -3.66 -8.69
N ILE A 30 -19.60 -4.81 -8.09
CA ILE A 30 -20.92 -5.42 -8.17
C ILE A 30 -21.96 -4.51 -7.50
N LEU A 31 -21.70 -4.10 -6.26
CA LEU A 31 -22.64 -3.27 -5.50
C LEU A 31 -22.86 -1.90 -6.14
N GLY A 32 -21.80 -1.27 -6.66
CA GLY A 32 -21.91 0.01 -7.36
C GLY A 32 -22.65 -0.09 -8.70
N ALA A 33 -22.43 -1.17 -9.45
CA ALA A 33 -23.15 -1.42 -10.71
C ALA A 33 -24.64 -1.71 -10.49
N MET A 34 -24.98 -2.37 -9.37
CA MET A 34 -26.36 -2.65 -8.99
C MET A 34 -27.06 -1.47 -8.32
N GLN A 35 -26.34 -0.38 -8.06
CA GLN A 35 -26.81 0.73 -7.22
C GLN A 35 -27.41 0.22 -5.90
N TYR A 36 -26.69 -0.68 -5.24
CA TYR A 36 -27.21 -1.41 -4.09
C TYR A 36 -27.44 -0.47 -2.90
N GLU A 37 -28.67 -0.44 -2.39
CA GLU A 37 -29.06 0.33 -1.21
C GLU A 37 -28.68 -0.45 0.06
N LEU A 38 -27.74 0.10 0.83
CA LEU A 38 -27.34 -0.43 2.13
C LEU A 38 -28.25 0.08 3.26
N SER A 39 -28.81 1.28 3.12
CA SER A 39 -29.85 1.88 3.95
C SER A 39 -30.58 2.99 3.18
N GLU A 40 -31.64 3.58 3.75
CA GLU A 40 -32.43 4.66 3.11
C GLU A 40 -31.57 5.84 2.61
N ASP A 41 -30.42 6.10 3.24
CA ASP A 41 -29.51 7.20 2.89
C ASP A 41 -28.15 6.74 2.31
N GLN A 42 -27.94 5.43 2.15
CA GLN A 42 -26.65 4.89 1.68
C GLN A 42 -26.83 3.97 0.48
N VAL A 43 -26.52 4.49 -0.69
CA VAL A 43 -26.55 3.75 -1.95
C VAL A 43 -25.14 3.62 -2.48
N TYR A 44 -24.74 2.41 -2.86
CA TYR A 44 -23.50 2.22 -3.61
C TYR A 44 -23.67 2.83 -4.98
N THR A 45 -22.74 3.69 -5.36
CA THR A 45 -22.85 4.47 -6.59
C THR A 45 -22.04 3.85 -7.73
N ILE A 46 -22.23 4.36 -8.94
CA ILE A 46 -21.41 3.96 -10.09
C ILE A 46 -19.93 4.36 -9.84
N GLY A 47 -19.67 5.46 -9.13
CA GLY A 47 -18.33 5.85 -8.71
C GLY A 47 -17.67 4.87 -7.74
N ALA A 48 -18.44 4.20 -6.87
CA ALA A 48 -17.92 3.11 -6.06
C ALA A 48 -17.45 1.93 -6.92
N ALA A 49 -18.15 1.63 -8.03
CA ALA A 49 -17.71 0.60 -8.96
C ALA A 49 -16.41 0.99 -9.69
N VAL A 50 -16.29 2.25 -10.12
CA VAL A 50 -15.05 2.77 -10.72
C VAL A 50 -13.88 2.67 -9.73
N SER A 51 -14.08 3.11 -8.48
CA SER A 51 -13.07 3.02 -7.43
C SER A 51 -12.66 1.56 -7.16
N GLY A 52 -13.63 0.64 -7.20
CA GLY A 52 -13.41 -0.80 -7.07
C GLY A 52 -12.47 -1.37 -8.14
N ILE A 53 -12.53 -0.87 -9.39
CA ILE A 53 -11.57 -1.25 -10.45
C ILE A 53 -10.14 -0.88 -10.04
N GLY A 54 -9.94 0.33 -9.53
CA GLY A 54 -8.65 0.77 -9.00
C GLY A 54 -8.15 -0.13 -7.87
N THR A 55 -9.03 -0.49 -6.93
CA THR A 55 -8.72 -1.41 -5.83
C THR A 55 -8.30 -2.79 -6.32
N VAL A 56 -8.96 -3.35 -7.34
CA VAL A 56 -8.58 -4.64 -7.94
C VAL A 56 -7.17 -4.57 -8.52
N ILE A 57 -6.83 -3.50 -9.25
CA ILE A 57 -5.50 -3.31 -9.82
C ILE A 57 -4.44 -3.22 -8.70
N CYS A 58 -4.69 -2.44 -7.65
CA CYS A 58 -3.82 -2.34 -6.48
C CYS A 58 -3.63 -3.71 -5.79
N GLY A 59 -4.71 -4.49 -5.65
CA GLY A 59 -4.66 -5.83 -5.09
C GLY A 59 -3.78 -6.78 -5.90
N PHE A 60 -3.82 -6.72 -7.24
CA PHE A 60 -2.92 -7.50 -8.09
C PHE A 60 -1.45 -7.07 -7.95
N LEU A 61 -1.17 -5.78 -7.77
CA LEU A 61 0.19 -5.29 -7.55
C LEU A 61 0.77 -5.81 -6.22
N PHE A 62 -0.02 -5.77 -5.14
CA PHE A 62 0.36 -6.38 -3.86
C PHE A 62 0.55 -7.88 -4.00
N PHE A 63 -0.40 -8.59 -4.62
CA PHE A 63 -0.30 -10.03 -4.82
C PHE A 63 0.97 -10.43 -5.58
N ALA A 64 1.26 -9.74 -6.70
CA ALA A 64 2.45 -10.00 -7.50
C ALA A 64 3.74 -9.74 -6.71
N PHE A 65 3.79 -8.66 -5.93
CA PHE A 65 4.93 -8.35 -5.06
C PHE A 65 5.11 -9.39 -3.95
N GLY A 66 4.05 -9.72 -3.22
CA GLY A 66 4.09 -10.73 -2.15
C GLY A 66 4.55 -12.10 -2.66
N LYS A 67 4.14 -12.48 -3.88
CA LYS A 67 4.63 -13.71 -4.55
C LYS A 67 6.14 -13.67 -4.80
N LYS A 68 6.69 -12.54 -5.25
CA LYS A 68 8.14 -12.38 -5.47
C LYS A 68 8.93 -12.50 -4.17
N VAL A 69 8.46 -11.88 -3.10
CA VAL A 69 9.09 -11.96 -1.76
C VAL A 69 9.00 -13.39 -1.22
N ARG A 70 7.82 -14.02 -1.26
CA ARG A 70 7.60 -15.37 -0.73
C ARG A 70 8.37 -16.45 -1.47
N SER A 71 8.51 -16.33 -2.79
CA SER A 71 9.26 -17.29 -3.61
C SER A 71 10.78 -17.09 -3.54
N GLY A 72 11.26 -15.99 -2.94
CA GLY A 72 12.67 -15.63 -2.93
C GLY A 72 13.19 -15.08 -4.26
N ALA A 73 12.30 -14.75 -5.21
CA ALA A 73 12.68 -14.07 -6.45
C ALA A 73 13.27 -12.67 -6.19
N ILE A 74 12.94 -12.08 -5.04
CA ILE A 74 13.67 -10.94 -4.45
C ILE A 74 14.07 -11.37 -3.04
N SER A 75 15.36 -11.40 -2.75
CA SER A 75 15.90 -11.91 -1.49
C SER A 75 16.74 -10.89 -0.72
N ALA A 76 17.35 -9.91 -1.41
CA ALA A 76 18.11 -8.86 -0.76
C ALA A 76 17.17 -7.93 0.01
N LYS A 77 17.50 -7.66 1.28
CA LYS A 77 16.67 -6.86 2.18
C LYS A 77 16.38 -5.46 1.61
N ILE A 78 17.41 -4.81 1.06
CA ILE A 78 17.29 -3.49 0.44
C ILE A 78 16.33 -3.51 -0.76
N ASP A 79 16.39 -4.56 -1.59
CA ASP A 79 15.54 -4.68 -2.77
C ASP A 79 14.09 -4.97 -2.40
N ILE A 80 13.87 -5.77 -1.33
CA ILE A 80 12.52 -5.98 -0.79
C ILE A 80 11.95 -4.64 -0.29
N LEU A 81 12.73 -3.85 0.45
CA LEU A 81 12.33 -2.54 0.94
C LEU A 81 12.04 -1.56 -0.21
N ALA A 82 12.98 -1.41 -1.16
CA ALA A 82 12.83 -0.54 -2.31
C ALA A 82 11.61 -0.93 -3.17
N GLN A 83 11.42 -2.23 -3.42
CA GLN A 83 10.29 -2.71 -4.20
C GLN A 83 8.96 -2.55 -3.46
N PHE A 84 8.93 -2.68 -2.13
CA PHE A 84 7.73 -2.37 -1.34
C PHE A 84 7.34 -0.90 -1.47
N VAL A 85 8.29 0.02 -1.25
CA VAL A 85 8.04 1.46 -1.39
C VAL A 85 7.62 1.80 -2.83
N ARG A 86 8.20 1.13 -3.84
CA ARG A 86 7.77 1.28 -5.23
C ARG A 86 6.32 0.86 -5.44
N VAL A 87 5.91 -0.28 -4.89
CA VAL A 87 4.51 -0.74 -4.97
C VAL A 87 3.59 0.27 -4.30
N VAL A 88 3.94 0.75 -3.10
CA VAL A 88 3.18 1.80 -2.40
C VAL A 88 3.04 3.06 -3.27
N GLY A 89 4.11 3.52 -3.91
CA GLY A 89 4.04 4.67 -4.82
C GLY A 89 3.09 4.47 -5.99
N VAL A 90 3.14 3.30 -6.65
CA VAL A 90 2.23 2.97 -7.77
C VAL A 90 0.78 2.91 -7.31
N ILE A 91 0.48 2.23 -6.20
CA ILE A 91 -0.90 2.10 -5.72
C ILE A 91 -1.47 3.44 -5.23
N THR A 92 -0.65 4.37 -4.73
CA THR A 92 -1.10 5.72 -4.37
C THR A 92 -1.59 6.47 -5.61
N ILE A 93 -0.87 6.36 -6.73
CA ILE A 93 -1.29 6.96 -8.00
C ILE A 93 -2.60 6.32 -8.49
N ILE A 94 -2.64 4.99 -8.57
CA ILE A 94 -3.80 4.27 -9.09
C ILE A 94 -5.03 4.52 -8.20
N GLY A 95 -4.89 4.33 -6.89
CA GLY A 95 -5.97 4.56 -5.94
C GLY A 95 -6.51 5.98 -6.00
N GLY A 96 -5.64 6.99 -6.02
CA GLY A 96 -6.06 8.39 -6.11
C GLY A 96 -6.75 8.73 -7.43
N VAL A 97 -6.26 8.24 -8.56
CA VAL A 97 -6.87 8.48 -9.87
C VAL A 97 -8.25 7.82 -9.97
N PHE A 98 -8.37 6.55 -9.58
CA PHE A 98 -9.66 5.84 -9.67
C PHE A 98 -10.68 6.37 -8.66
N SER A 99 -10.24 6.76 -7.46
CA SER A 99 -11.10 7.44 -6.49
C SER A 99 -11.64 8.75 -7.04
N ALA A 100 -10.80 9.57 -7.68
CA ALA A 100 -11.22 10.83 -8.27
C ALA A 100 -12.18 10.65 -9.45
N ILE A 101 -11.92 9.70 -10.33
CA ILE A 101 -12.86 9.37 -11.42
C ILE A 101 -14.20 8.90 -10.81
N GLY A 102 -14.16 8.08 -9.75
CA GLY A 102 -15.35 7.67 -9.02
C GLY A 102 -16.16 8.84 -8.49
N GLY A 103 -15.52 9.78 -7.78
CA GLY A 103 -16.17 10.98 -7.27
C GLY A 103 -16.79 11.85 -8.37
N ILE A 104 -16.11 12.02 -9.51
CA ILE A 104 -16.63 12.77 -10.66
C ILE A 104 -17.88 12.10 -11.23
N VAL A 105 -17.87 10.77 -11.36
CA VAL A 105 -19.04 10.00 -11.84
C VAL A 105 -20.24 10.15 -10.92
N ASP A 106 -20.00 10.31 -9.62
CA ASP A 106 -21.04 10.51 -8.61
C ASP A 106 -21.51 11.97 -8.48
N GLY A 107 -20.99 12.87 -9.31
CA GLY A 107 -21.39 14.28 -9.31
C GLY A 107 -20.78 15.10 -8.18
N VAL A 108 -19.71 14.61 -7.53
CA VAL A 108 -18.90 15.43 -6.62
C VAL A 108 -18.25 16.58 -7.42
N ASP A 109 -17.95 17.69 -6.75
CA ASP A 109 -17.36 18.86 -7.38
C ASP A 109 -16.10 18.48 -8.19
N LEU A 110 -16.14 18.79 -9.49
CA LEU A 110 -15.08 18.45 -10.43
C LEU A 110 -13.74 19.08 -10.00
N GLY A 111 -13.78 20.29 -9.44
CA GLY A 111 -12.60 20.98 -8.95
C GLY A 111 -11.92 20.21 -7.82
N SER A 112 -12.68 19.78 -6.81
CA SER A 112 -12.13 19.03 -5.68
C SER A 112 -11.54 17.67 -6.09
N GLU A 113 -12.21 16.93 -6.97
CA GLU A 113 -11.73 15.61 -7.40
C GLU A 113 -10.48 15.69 -8.26
N ILE A 114 -10.39 16.67 -9.16
CA ILE A 114 -9.18 16.91 -9.95
C ILE A 114 -8.00 17.26 -9.03
N VAL A 115 -8.22 18.12 -8.02
CA VAL A 115 -7.17 18.48 -7.06
C VAL A 115 -6.71 17.26 -6.27
N SER A 116 -7.64 16.43 -5.78
CA SER A 116 -7.34 15.19 -5.07
C SER A 116 -6.50 14.21 -5.92
N ALA A 117 -6.86 14.05 -7.20
CA ALA A 117 -6.11 13.23 -8.15
C ALA A 117 -4.68 13.74 -8.34
N ILE A 118 -4.51 15.06 -8.55
CA ILE A 118 -3.19 15.68 -8.73
C ILE A 118 -2.32 15.49 -7.50
N ILE A 119 -2.87 15.70 -6.30
CA ILE A 119 -2.13 15.48 -5.04
C ILE A 119 -1.66 14.03 -4.94
N SER A 120 -2.55 13.07 -5.21
CA SER A 120 -2.22 11.65 -5.15
C SER A 120 -1.15 11.26 -6.17
N ILE A 121 -1.21 11.81 -7.38
CA ILE A 121 -0.18 11.62 -8.42
C ILE A 121 1.17 12.17 -7.94
N ILE A 122 1.20 13.40 -7.42
CA ILE A 122 2.44 14.03 -6.95
C ILE A 122 3.04 13.22 -5.78
N LEU A 123 2.22 12.83 -4.80
CA LEU A 123 2.66 12.01 -3.67
C LEU A 123 3.20 10.66 -4.15
N GLY A 124 2.49 9.98 -5.05
CA GLY A 124 2.95 8.72 -5.62
C GLY A 124 4.27 8.84 -6.38
N LEU A 125 4.47 9.92 -7.15
CA LEU A 125 5.74 10.20 -7.83
C LEU A 125 6.88 10.46 -6.85
N ILE A 126 6.63 11.16 -5.74
CA ILE A 126 7.62 11.36 -4.67
C ILE A 126 8.00 10.02 -4.06
N ILE A 127 7.02 9.15 -3.76
CA ILE A 127 7.27 7.81 -3.19
C ILE A 127 8.06 6.94 -4.18
N LEU A 128 7.75 7.00 -5.48
CA LEU A 128 8.51 6.30 -6.52
C LEU A 128 9.96 6.79 -6.63
N TRP A 129 10.17 8.10 -6.49
CA TRP A 129 11.51 8.67 -6.44
C TRP A 129 12.28 8.18 -5.20
N ILE A 130 11.64 8.15 -4.03
CA ILE A 130 12.21 7.57 -2.80
C ILE A 130 12.60 6.11 -3.04
N ALA A 131 11.72 5.31 -3.62
CA ALA A 131 12.01 3.91 -3.94
C ALA A 131 13.22 3.75 -4.85
N GLY A 132 13.42 4.66 -5.81
CA GLY A 132 14.60 4.69 -6.67
C GLY A 132 15.89 5.04 -5.93
N LYS A 133 15.83 5.88 -4.89
CA LYS A 133 16.99 6.26 -4.06
C LYS A 133 17.43 5.16 -3.10
N ILE A 134 16.50 4.35 -2.57
CA ILE A 134 16.80 3.31 -1.56
C ILE A 134 17.87 2.32 -2.04
N ASN A 135 17.87 1.96 -3.33
CA ASN A 135 18.80 0.97 -3.88
C ASN A 135 19.62 1.49 -5.08
N ASP A 136 19.95 2.79 -5.11
CA ASP A 136 20.79 3.37 -6.17
C ASP A 136 22.30 3.16 -5.96
N GLY A 137 22.68 2.51 -4.86
CA GLY A 137 24.08 2.20 -4.51
C GLY A 137 24.90 3.40 -4.05
N LYS A 138 24.28 4.57 -3.84
CA LYS A 138 24.94 5.79 -3.36
C LYS A 138 24.56 6.04 -1.91
N GLN A 139 25.53 6.53 -1.15
CA GLN A 139 25.29 7.00 0.21
C GLN A 139 25.36 8.52 0.24
N THR A 140 24.20 9.15 0.33
CA THR A 140 24.06 10.60 0.41
C THR A 140 23.35 11.02 1.68
N THR A 141 23.41 12.31 2.03
CA THR A 141 22.59 12.87 3.11
C THR A 141 21.09 12.64 2.88
N GLY A 142 20.67 12.59 1.60
CA GLY A 142 19.30 12.27 1.23
C GLY A 142 18.87 10.86 1.65
N ASP A 143 19.75 9.87 1.56
CA ASP A 143 19.43 8.48 1.90
C ASP A 143 19.24 8.30 3.42
N LYS A 144 20.02 9.02 4.23
CA LYS A 144 19.82 9.13 5.68
C LYS A 144 18.45 9.73 6.03
N ILE A 145 18.06 10.79 5.34
CA ILE A 145 16.75 11.44 5.53
C ILE A 145 15.63 10.46 5.15
N ILE A 146 15.76 9.77 4.02
CA ILE A 146 14.80 8.75 3.57
C ILE A 146 14.68 7.65 4.62
N TRP A 147 15.79 7.16 5.17
CA TRP A 147 15.78 6.14 6.21
C TRP A 147 14.98 6.59 7.45
N ILE A 148 15.21 7.82 7.92
CA ILE A 148 14.46 8.40 9.06
C ILE A 148 12.98 8.53 8.74
N LEU A 149 12.63 9.00 7.53
CA LEU A 149 11.24 9.12 7.10
C LEU A 149 10.54 7.76 7.06
N LEU A 150 11.17 6.74 6.47
CA LEU A 150 10.64 5.38 6.44
C LEU A 150 10.46 4.81 7.85
N LEU A 151 11.39 5.09 8.77
CA LEU A 151 11.29 4.66 10.16
C LEU A 151 10.02 5.22 10.81
N VAL A 152 9.80 6.54 10.68
CA VAL A 152 8.62 7.20 11.23
C VAL A 152 7.33 6.67 10.60
N ILE A 153 7.31 6.53 9.26
CA ILE A 153 6.13 6.02 8.54
C ILE A 153 5.81 4.59 8.97
N PHE A 154 6.78 3.68 9.06
CA PHE A 154 6.51 2.30 9.49
C PHE A 154 6.00 2.22 10.93
N VAL A 155 6.49 3.06 11.83
CA VAL A 155 5.96 3.13 13.20
C VAL A 155 4.50 3.61 13.20
N ILE A 156 4.16 4.64 12.41
CA ILE A 156 2.78 5.12 12.27
C ILE A 156 1.88 4.01 11.71
N GLU A 157 2.31 3.34 10.64
CA GLU A 157 1.57 2.26 9.99
C GLU A 157 1.35 1.05 10.91
N ILE A 158 2.30 0.73 11.80
CA ILE A 158 2.11 -0.29 12.84
C ILE A 158 1.00 0.13 13.81
N ILE A 159 0.97 1.39 14.24
CA ILE A 159 -0.08 1.91 15.12
C ILE A 159 -1.45 1.84 14.41
N LEU A 160 -1.51 2.26 13.14
CA LEU A 160 -2.74 2.18 12.34
C LEU A 160 -3.22 0.73 12.17
N ALA A 161 -2.30 -0.21 11.96
CA ALA A 161 -2.63 -1.63 11.88
C ALA A 161 -3.23 -2.15 13.20
N ILE A 162 -2.68 -1.75 14.36
CA ILE A 162 -3.24 -2.10 15.68
C ILE A 162 -4.65 -1.52 15.85
N LEU A 163 -4.87 -0.26 15.47
CA LEU A 163 -6.21 0.35 15.51
C LEU A 163 -7.21 -0.41 14.62
N LEU A 164 -6.77 -0.86 13.45
CA LEU A 164 -7.60 -1.65 12.54
C LEU A 164 -7.96 -3.03 13.12
N ILE A 165 -7.06 -3.65 13.89
CA ILE A 165 -7.34 -4.91 14.61
C ILE A 165 -8.43 -4.74 15.66
N ILE A 166 -8.51 -3.56 16.29
CA ILE A 166 -9.57 -3.27 17.27
C ILE A 166 -10.94 -3.13 16.58
N SER A 167 -10.98 -2.85 15.27
CA SER A 167 -12.23 -2.78 14.49
C SER A 167 -12.69 -4.19 14.05
N ILE A 168 -13.98 -4.52 14.23
CA ILE A 168 -14.52 -5.85 13.88
C ILE A 168 -14.41 -6.14 12.37
N ILE A 169 -14.58 -5.12 11.53
CA ILE A 169 -14.66 -5.26 10.06
C ILE A 169 -13.24 -5.39 9.44
N GLY A 170 -12.19 -4.98 10.16
CA GLY A 170 -10.83 -4.88 9.63
C GLY A 170 -9.79 -5.86 10.17
N ILE A 171 -10.15 -6.77 11.09
CA ILE A 171 -9.19 -7.60 11.85
C ILE A 171 -8.14 -8.27 10.96
N ILE A 172 -8.56 -8.98 9.90
CA ILE A 172 -7.64 -9.77 9.08
C ILE A 172 -6.64 -8.85 8.36
N ILE A 173 -7.12 -7.73 7.81
CA ILE A 173 -6.26 -6.73 7.16
C ILE A 173 -5.31 -6.11 8.18
N GLY A 174 -5.81 -5.77 9.37
CA GLY A 174 -5.00 -5.22 10.45
C GLY A 174 -3.86 -6.16 10.87
N ILE A 175 -4.15 -7.46 11.06
CA ILE A 175 -3.13 -8.47 11.37
C ILE A 175 -2.09 -8.56 10.25
N CYS A 176 -2.53 -8.63 8.99
CA CYS A 176 -1.60 -8.74 7.87
C CYS A 176 -0.72 -7.49 7.74
N ASN A 177 -1.31 -6.29 7.84
CA ASN A 177 -0.57 -5.04 7.82
C ASN A 177 0.45 -4.96 8.97
N LEU A 178 0.07 -5.39 10.17
CA LEU A 178 0.98 -5.46 11.31
C LEU A 178 2.20 -6.34 10.99
N ILE A 179 1.98 -7.53 10.43
CA ILE A 179 3.07 -8.44 10.03
C ILE A 179 3.97 -7.78 8.98
N ILE A 180 3.39 -7.14 7.97
CA ILE A 180 4.12 -6.48 6.89
C ILE A 180 4.97 -5.34 7.42
N TYR A 181 4.39 -4.43 8.20
CA TYR A 181 5.10 -3.23 8.65
C TYR A 181 6.13 -3.52 9.75
N VAL A 182 5.89 -4.52 10.62
CA VAL A 182 6.93 -5.01 11.54
C VAL A 182 8.09 -5.63 10.75
N PHE A 183 7.80 -6.42 9.71
CA PHE A 183 8.84 -6.96 8.82
C PHE A 183 9.65 -5.85 8.15
N MET A 184 8.98 -4.86 7.54
CA MET A 184 9.65 -3.73 6.89
C MET A 184 10.48 -2.90 7.87
N LEU A 185 10.00 -2.73 9.11
CA LEU A 185 10.73 -2.05 10.17
C LEU A 185 12.02 -2.79 10.55
N MET A 186 12.01 -4.11 10.72
CA MET A 186 13.26 -4.82 11.03
C MET A 186 14.19 -4.92 9.82
N LEU A 187 13.66 -4.97 8.59
CA LEU A 187 14.50 -4.82 7.39
C LEU A 187 15.23 -3.49 7.43
N LEU A 188 14.51 -2.39 7.64
CA LEU A 188 15.07 -1.04 7.75
C LEU A 188 16.11 -0.91 8.88
N LEU A 189 15.88 -1.58 10.01
CA LEU A 189 16.77 -1.54 11.18
C LEU A 189 17.99 -2.48 11.07
N SER A 190 18.02 -3.36 10.07
CA SER A 190 19.12 -4.33 9.90
C SER A 190 20.45 -3.63 9.56
N SER A 191 21.56 -4.23 9.99
CA SER A 191 22.92 -3.70 9.74
C SER A 191 23.18 -3.45 8.26
N ASP A 192 22.72 -4.37 7.40
CA ASP A 192 22.99 -4.35 5.96
C ASP A 192 22.27 -3.16 5.32
N VAL A 193 20.98 -2.97 5.63
CA VAL A 193 20.19 -1.85 5.09
C VAL A 193 20.66 -0.50 5.64
N LYS A 194 21.01 -0.43 6.94
CA LYS A 194 21.60 0.78 7.51
C LYS A 194 22.90 1.16 6.82
N ALA A 195 23.79 0.19 6.62
CA ALA A 195 25.04 0.41 5.90
C ALA A 195 24.79 0.90 4.48
N GLU A 196 23.87 0.29 3.73
CA GLU A 196 23.53 0.71 2.37
C GLU A 196 22.94 2.13 2.31
N MET A 197 22.16 2.53 3.32
CA MET A 197 21.58 3.87 3.42
C MET A 197 22.48 4.89 4.15
N GLY A 198 23.69 4.48 4.54
CA GLY A 198 24.71 5.32 5.19
C GLY A 198 24.44 5.68 6.65
N MET A 199 23.63 4.90 7.37
CA MET A 199 23.23 5.09 8.77
C MET A 199 24.16 4.41 9.77
#